data_AF-A0A2V6XBS7-F1
#
_entry.id   AF-A0A2V6XBS7-F1
#
_cell.length_a   1.000
_cell.length_b   1.000
_cell.length_c   1.000
_cell.angle_alpha   90.00
_cell.angle_beta   90.00
_cell.angle_gamma   90.00
#
_symmetry.space_group_name_H-M   'P 1'
#
loop_
_entity.id
_entity.type
_entity.pdbx_description
1 polymer ?
#
loop_
_entity_poly.entity_id
_entity_poly.type
_entity_poly.pdbx_seq_one_letter_code
_entity_poly.pdbx_strand_id
1 'polypeptide(L)' 'SFQQPTKELAGVAGQTWFQSLVVSSNGRIMPGAGALPIVEGGSVVGAIAVAGGTEEQDQRCAEVALASYV' A
#
# COMPACT_ATOMS: atom_id res chain seq x y z
N SER A 1 5.09 7.18 -6.16
CA SER A 1 4.90 5.86 -5.53
C SER A 1 5.91 5.72 -4.40
N PHE A 2 5.52 5.20 -3.23
CA PHE A 2 6.37 5.11 -2.02
C PHE A 2 7.26 3.86 -1.96
N GLN A 3 7.07 2.91 -2.89
CA GLN A 3 7.85 1.66 -2.98
C GLN A 3 7.93 0.86 -1.66
N GLN A 4 6.93 0.98 -0.80
CA GLN A 4 6.84 0.30 0.49
C GLN A 4 5.39 -0.11 0.78
N PRO A 5 5.15 -1.05 1.70
CA PRO A 5 3.80 -1.39 2.17
C PRO A 5 3.03 -0.15 2.64
N THR A 6 1.77 0.01 2.24
CA THR A 6 0.97 1.19 2.62
C THR A 6 0.69 1.26 4.12
N LYS A 7 0.72 0.12 4.82
CA LYS A 7 0.62 0.07 6.29
C LYS A 7 1.74 0.84 7.00
N GLU A 8 2.93 0.93 6.38
CA GLU A 8 4.07 1.66 6.96
C GLU A 8 3.88 3.17 6.89
N LEU A 9 2.95 3.64 6.04
CA LEU A 9 2.60 5.05 5.93
C LEU A 9 1.65 5.52 7.05
N ALA A 10 1.10 4.60 7.86
CA ALA A 10 0.15 4.93 8.92
C ALA A 10 0.71 5.96 9.93
N GLY A 11 2.01 5.86 10.26
CA GLY A 11 2.66 6.79 11.19
C GLY A 11 2.81 8.23 10.67
N VAL A 12 2.72 8.43 9.35
CA VAL A 12 2.80 9.76 8.73
C VAL A 12 1.45 10.24 8.18
N ALA A 13 0.43 9.38 8.18
CA ALA A 13 -0.88 9.66 7.61
C ALA A 13 -1.51 10.94 8.17
N GLY A 14 -1.40 11.19 9.48
CA GLY A 14 -1.96 12.37 10.14
C GLY A 14 -1.21 13.69 9.88
N GLN A 15 -0.04 13.65 9.22
CA GLN A 15 0.75 14.85 9.00
C GLN A 15 0.16 15.69 7.86
N THR A 16 0.16 17.02 8.01
CA THR A 16 -0.48 17.96 7.07
C THR A 16 0.02 17.78 5.63
N TRP A 17 1.32 17.51 5.44
CA TRP A 17 1.87 17.29 4.11
C TRP A 17 1.32 16.01 3.47
N PHE A 18 1.07 14.95 4.24
CA PHE A 18 0.53 13.69 3.74
C PHE A 18 -0.93 13.86 3.34
N GLN A 19 -1.71 14.59 4.13
CA GLN A 19 -3.09 14.95 3.80
C GLN A 19 -3.15 15.79 2.50
N SER A 20 -2.26 16.77 2.35
CA SER A 20 -2.13 17.53 1.09
C SER A 20 -1.72 16.65 -0.10
N LEU A 21 -0.90 15.62 0.13
CA LEU A 21 -0.51 14.65 -0.89
C LEU A 21 -1.69 13.77 -1.34
N VAL A 22 -2.52 13.29 -0.40
CA VAL A 22 -3.75 12.55 -0.71
C VAL A 22 -4.65 13.38 -1.64
N VAL A 23 -4.89 14.65 -1.29
CA VAL A 23 -5.72 15.57 -2.09
C VAL A 23 -5.10 15.84 -3.46
N SER A 24 -3.83 16.26 -3.52
CA SER A 24 -3.16 16.59 -4.78
C SER A 24 -2.96 15.39 -5.71
N SER A 25 -2.94 14.17 -5.17
CA SER A 25 -2.86 12.94 -5.97
C SER A 25 -4.23 12.46 -6.48
N ASN A 26 -5.33 13.15 -6.16
CA ASN A 26 -6.71 12.70 -6.37
C ASN A 26 -6.96 11.30 -5.76
N GLY A 27 -6.50 11.07 -4.54
CA GLY A 27 -6.70 9.81 -3.82
C GLY A 27 -5.93 8.61 -4.39
N ARG A 28 -4.99 8.81 -5.32
CA ARG A 28 -4.11 7.73 -5.81
C ARG A 28 -3.06 7.31 -4.80
N ILE A 29 -2.72 8.21 -3.88
CA ILE A 29 -1.86 7.94 -2.74
C ILE A 29 -2.75 7.91 -1.52
N MET A 30 -2.82 6.76 -0.86
CA MET A 30 -3.61 6.55 0.36
C MET A 30 -2.76 5.84 1.41
N PRO A 31 -2.88 6.22 2.70
CA PRO A 31 -2.34 5.43 3.79
C PRO A 31 -3.29 4.26 4.12
N GLY A 32 -2.80 3.25 4.84
CA GLY A 32 -3.62 2.13 5.33
C GLY A 32 -3.09 0.76 4.92
N ALA A 33 -3.63 -0.32 5.49
CA ALA A 33 -3.22 -1.68 5.14
C ALA A 33 -3.81 -2.17 3.80
N GLY A 34 -3.31 -3.27 3.25
CA GLY A 34 -3.89 -3.89 2.05
C GLY A 34 -3.12 -3.70 0.74
N ALA A 35 -1.98 -3.00 0.73
CA ALA A 35 -1.13 -2.93 -0.46
C ALA A 35 0.35 -3.20 -0.17
N LEU A 36 0.98 -3.97 -1.07
CA LEU A 36 2.35 -4.47 -0.95
C LEU A 36 3.11 -4.31 -2.28
N PRO A 37 4.39 -3.93 -2.26
CA PRO A 37 5.25 -3.94 -3.45
C PRO A 37 5.60 -5.38 -3.86
N ILE A 38 5.70 -5.62 -5.16
CA ILE A 38 6.30 -6.83 -5.73
C ILE A 38 7.79 -6.56 -5.92
N VAL A 39 8.66 -7.38 -5.32
CA VAL A 39 10.11 -7.20 -5.36
C VAL A 39 10.78 -8.41 -6.03
N GLU A 40 11.49 -8.16 -7.13
CA GLU A 40 12.26 -9.17 -7.88
C GLU A 40 13.71 -8.70 -8.00
N GLY A 41 14.68 -9.56 -7.67
CA GLY A 41 16.11 -9.21 -7.78
C GLY A 41 16.51 -7.94 -7.01
N GLY A 42 15.80 -7.60 -5.93
CA GLY A 42 16.01 -6.38 -5.15
C GLY A 42 15.36 -5.11 -5.71
N SER A 43 14.62 -5.21 -6.82
CA SER A 43 13.93 -4.08 -7.45
C SER A 43 12.41 -4.20 -7.32
N VAL A 44 11.72 -3.08 -7.08
CA VAL A 44 10.25 -3.05 -7.12
C VAL A 44 9.78 -3.05 -8.57
N VAL A 45 9.11 -4.12 -8.98
CA VAL A 45 8.61 -4.32 -10.36
C VAL A 45 7.12 -4.07 -10.52
N GLY A 46 6.39 -4.00 -9.40
CA GLY A 46 4.95 -3.79 -9.38
C GLY A 46 4.40 -3.67 -7.96
N ALA A 47 3.08 -3.75 -7.84
CA ALA A 47 2.39 -3.77 -6.55
C ALA A 47 1.08 -4.56 -6.66
N ILE A 48 0.66 -5.12 -5.53
CA ILE A 48 -0.66 -5.74 -5.34
C ILE A 48 -1.41 -4.91 -4.31
N ALA A 49 -2.69 -4.67 -4.54
CA ALA A 49 -3.57 -3.98 -3.61
C ALA A 49 -4.92 -4.70 -3.52
N VAL A 50 -5.45 -4.80 -2.30
CA VAL A 50 -6.79 -5.30 -1.99
C VAL A 50 -7.49 -4.24 -1.14
N ALA A 51 -8.76 -4.00 -1.44
CA ALA A 51 -9.60 -3.09 -0.69
C ALA A 51 -11.04 -3.59 -0.70
N GLY A 52 -11.68 -3.62 0.47
CA GLY A 52 -13.11 -3.92 0.59
C GLY A 52 -13.52 -4.60 1.90
N GLY A 53 -12.57 -5.16 2.65
CA GLY A 53 -12.78 -5.74 3.98
C GLY A 53 -12.35 -4.81 5.11
N THR A 54 -12.05 -5.40 6.27
CA THR A 54 -11.27 -4.71 7.32
C THR A 54 -9.81 -4.58 6.88
N GLU A 55 -9.05 -3.69 7.52
CA GLU A 55 -7.62 -3.52 7.23
C GLU A 55 -6.85 -4.85 7.33
N GLU A 56 -7.17 -5.68 8.33
CA GLU A 56 -6.54 -6.99 8.53
C GLU A 56 -6.92 -7.98 7.41
N GLN A 57 -8.18 -7.95 6.96
CA GLN A 57 -8.64 -8.81 5.86
C GLN A 57 -7.96 -8.42 4.55
N ASP A 58 -7.95 -7.13 4.22
CA ASP A 58 -7.34 -6.61 3.00
C ASP A 58 -5.83 -6.88 2.99
N GLN A 59 -5.16 -6.66 4.12
CA GLN A 59 -3.74 -6.98 4.31
C GLN A 59 -3.47 -8.47 4.09
N ARG A 60 -4.29 -9.35 4.70
CA ARG A 60 -4.10 -10.80 4.58
C ARG A 60 -4.32 -11.29 3.15
N CYS A 61 -5.33 -10.75 2.46
CA CYS A 61 -5.58 -11.07 1.06
C CYS A 61 -4.42 -10.61 0.17
N ALA A 62 -3.88 -9.41 0.38
CA ALA A 62 -2.72 -8.91 -0.37
C ALA A 62 -1.46 -9.77 -0.14
N GLU A 63 -1.21 -10.22 1.09
CA GLU A 63 -0.10 -11.12 1.43
C GLU A 63 -0.22 -12.47 0.72
N VAL A 64 -1.40 -13.08 0.72
CA VAL A 64 -1.64 -14.37 0.05
C VAL A 64 -1.51 -14.22 -1.47
N ALA A 65 -2.02 -13.13 -2.04
CA ALA A 65 -1.87 -12.84 -3.46
C ALA A 65 -0.39 -12.65 -3.85
N LEU A 66 0.38 -11.90 -3.06
CA LEU A 66 1.81 -11.73 -3.28
C LEU A 66 2.57 -13.06 -3.16
N ALA A 67 2.23 -13.90 -2.18
CA ALA A 67 2.83 -15.23 -2.04
C ALA A 67 2.50 -16.18 -3.20
N SER A 68 1.46 -15.89 -3.97
CA SER A 68 1.04 -16.68 -5.15
C SER A 68 1.60 -16.15 -6.47
N TYR A 69 2.30 -15.01 -6.44
CA TYR A 69 2.95 -14.41 -7.61
C TYR A 69 4.26 -15.17 -7.90
N VAL A 70 4.37 -15.72 -9.12
CA VAL A 70 5.46 -16.61 -9.59
C VAL A 70 6.29 -15.94 -10.68
#